data_AF-A0A6A8ASQ0-F1
#
_entry.id   AF-A0A6A8ASQ0-F1
#
_cell.length_a   1.000
_cell.length_b   1.000
_cell.length_c   1.000
_cell.angle_alpha   90.00
_cell.angle_beta   90.00
_cell.angle_gamma   90.00
#
_symmetry.space_group_name_H-M   'P 1'
#
loop_
_entity.id
_entity.type
_entity.pdbx_description
1 polymer ?
#
loop_
_entity_poly.entity_id
_entity_poly.type
_entity_poly.pdbx_seq_one_letter_code
_entity_poly.pdbx_strand_id
1 'polypeptide(L)'
;MFALGLEATGVASGAYVYGDFPLKILGVPLCIPVMWVLVMVLAYVVSESYGPAVGVLAVCGVDLILEPVAYYTGIWTWLQPYTSQIYFESTIANVLVWGGMGLIGIRLWEHKRTVNARARAAVMHRARHYFIYMVSVKR
;
A
#
# COMPACT_ATOMS: atom_id res chain seq x y z
N MET A 1 10.86 -0.42 -2.75
CA MET A 1 12.11 -0.03 -2.05
C MET A 1 11.90 1.12 -1.07
N PHE A 2 11.06 2.12 -1.37
CA PHE A 2 10.82 3.26 -0.48
C PHE A 2 10.38 2.88 0.95
N ALA A 3 9.31 2.09 1.10
CA ALA A 3 8.84 1.65 2.42
C ALA A 3 9.88 0.81 3.18
N LEU A 4 10.48 -0.20 2.53
CA LEU A 4 11.52 -1.03 3.16
C LEU A 4 12.74 -0.19 3.60
N GLY A 5 13.13 0.83 2.83
CA GLY A 5 14.22 1.72 3.18
C GLY A 5 13.88 2.62 4.37
N LEU A 6 12.64 3.11 4.45
CA LEU A 6 12.15 3.87 5.59
C LEU A 6 12.12 3.00 6.86
N GLU A 7 11.65 1.76 6.75
CA GLU A 7 11.64 0.81 7.86
C GLU A 7 13.07 0.43 8.31
N ALA A 8 13.95 0.13 7.36
CA ALA A 8 15.35 -0.20 7.64
C ALA A 8 16.09 0.99 8.30
N THR A 9 15.75 2.21 7.92
CA THR A 9 16.29 3.43 8.56
C THR A 9 15.77 3.56 9.98
N GLY A 10 14.48 3.30 10.22
CA GLY A 10 13.89 3.27 11.57
C GLY A 10 14.59 2.26 12.48
N VAL A 11 14.80 1.03 12.01
CA VAL A 11 15.53 -0.01 12.77
C VAL A 11 16.99 0.39 13.00
N ALA A 12 17.71 0.80 11.95
CA ALA A 12 19.13 1.15 12.04
C ALA A 12 19.41 2.35 12.94
N SER A 13 18.42 3.23 13.09
CA SER A 13 18.50 4.44 13.90
C SER A 13 17.94 4.24 15.32
N GLY A 14 17.52 3.01 15.66
CA GLY A 14 17.03 2.66 16.99
C GLY A 14 15.65 3.23 17.33
N ALA A 15 14.85 3.60 16.33
CA ALA A 15 13.49 4.12 16.49
C ALA A 15 12.54 3.12 17.16
N TYR A 16 12.65 1.87 16.73
CA TYR A 16 11.88 0.75 17.18
C TYR A 16 12.66 -0.52 16.88
N VAL A 17 12.25 -1.60 17.51
CA VAL A 17 12.77 -2.93 17.24
C VAL A 17 11.63 -3.88 16.93
N TYR A 18 11.87 -4.78 15.99
CA TYR A 18 10.99 -5.92 15.77
C TYR A 18 11.34 -7.06 16.71
N GLY A 19 10.32 -7.78 17.16
CA GLY A 19 10.43 -9.03 17.91
C GLY A 19 11.16 -10.12 17.13
N ASP A 20 11.15 -11.34 17.66
CA ASP A 20 11.84 -12.43 16.99
C ASP A 20 11.05 -12.94 15.77
N PHE A 21 11.67 -12.89 14.60
CA PHE A 21 11.05 -13.29 13.33
C PHE A 21 11.99 -14.20 12.55
N PRO A 22 11.47 -15.27 11.91
CA PRO A 22 12.29 -16.26 11.24
C PRO A 22 13.07 -15.71 10.04
N LEU A 23 12.61 -14.59 9.45
CA LEU A 23 13.26 -13.97 8.31
C LEU A 23 13.19 -12.45 8.40
N LYS A 24 14.36 -11.81 8.51
CA LYS A 24 14.54 -10.35 8.51
C LYS A 24 15.48 -9.94 7.38
N ILE A 25 15.17 -8.85 6.70
CA ILE A 25 16.03 -8.20 5.70
C ILE A 25 16.33 -6.80 6.22
N LEU A 26 17.62 -6.48 6.43
CA LEU A 26 18.05 -5.19 7.01
C LEU A 26 17.38 -4.89 8.37
N GLY A 27 17.15 -5.92 9.19
CA GLY A 27 16.47 -5.79 10.48
C GLY A 27 14.93 -5.72 10.42
N VAL A 28 14.35 -5.62 9.22
CA VAL A 28 12.90 -5.56 8.99
C VAL A 28 12.36 -6.96 8.65
N PRO A 29 11.36 -7.49 9.37
CA PRO A 29 10.72 -8.76 9.07
C PRO A 29 10.07 -8.77 7.68
N LEU A 30 10.19 -9.87 6.94
CA LEU A 30 9.62 -9.97 5.59
C LEU A 30 8.08 -9.86 5.58
N CYS A 31 7.41 -10.17 6.69
CA CYS A 31 5.96 -10.00 6.81
C CYS A 31 5.52 -8.53 6.68
N ILE A 32 6.39 -7.56 6.98
CA ILE A 32 6.07 -6.13 6.90
C ILE A 32 5.85 -5.68 5.44
N PRO A 33 6.78 -5.90 4.48
CA PRO A 33 6.52 -5.68 3.06
C PRO A 33 5.27 -6.40 2.52
N VAL A 34 5.00 -7.61 2.98
CA VAL A 34 3.80 -8.36 2.57
C VAL A 34 2.54 -7.69 3.08
N MET A 35 2.52 -7.31 4.36
CA MET A 35 1.43 -6.55 4.97
C MET A 35 1.17 -5.25 4.20
N TRP A 36 2.22 -4.52 3.82
CA TRP A 36 2.07 -3.30 3.03
C TRP A 36 1.32 -3.51 1.71
N VAL A 37 1.58 -4.61 1.01
CA VAL A 37 0.84 -4.94 -0.22
C VAL A 37 -0.63 -5.22 0.09
N LEU A 38 -0.92 -5.94 1.18
CA LEU A 38 -2.31 -6.22 1.60
C LEU A 38 -3.05 -4.93 1.95
N VAL A 39 -2.39 -4.02 2.67
CA VAL A 39 -2.91 -2.71 3.05
C VAL A 39 -3.18 -1.84 1.82
N MET A 40 -2.26 -1.82 0.84
CA MET A 40 -2.48 -1.14 -0.44
C MET A 40 -3.72 -1.66 -1.17
N VAL A 41 -3.88 -2.98 -1.22
CA VAL A 41 -5.05 -3.62 -1.85
C VAL A 41 -6.33 -3.27 -1.10
N LEU A 42 -6.32 -3.32 0.23
CA LEU A 42 -7.46 -2.97 1.07
C LEU A 42 -7.88 -1.51 0.84
N ALA A 43 -6.92 -0.58 0.88
CA ALA A 43 -7.18 0.84 0.62
C ALA A 43 -7.84 1.04 -0.75
N TYR A 44 -7.32 0.36 -1.78
CA TYR A 44 -7.88 0.42 -3.12
C TYR A 44 -9.32 -0.12 -3.17
N VAL A 45 -9.56 -1.32 -2.65
CA VAL A 45 -10.89 -1.96 -2.67
C VAL A 45 -11.93 -1.10 -1.96
N VAL A 46 -11.60 -0.58 -0.77
CA VAL A 46 -12.51 0.31 -0.03
C VAL A 46 -12.72 1.62 -0.80
N SER A 47 -11.67 2.16 -1.43
CA SER A 47 -11.76 3.40 -2.18
C SER A 47 -12.68 3.32 -3.40
N GLU A 48 -12.79 2.15 -4.05
CA GLU A 48 -13.68 1.97 -5.20
C GLU A 48 -15.16 2.14 -4.82
N SER A 49 -15.53 1.82 -3.57
CA SER A 49 -16.91 1.94 -3.08
C SER A 49 -17.19 3.26 -2.36
N TYR A 50 -16.21 3.79 -1.63
CA TYR A 50 -16.43 4.91 -0.70
C TYR A 50 -15.52 6.13 -0.93
N GLY A 51 -14.66 6.07 -1.94
CA GLY A 51 -13.73 7.14 -2.30
C GLY A 51 -12.35 7.02 -1.62
N PRO A 52 -11.33 7.70 -2.17
CA PRO A 52 -9.93 7.54 -1.78
C PRO A 52 -9.65 7.92 -0.32
N ALA A 53 -10.32 8.96 0.18
CA ALA A 53 -10.17 9.37 1.58
C ALA A 53 -10.61 8.27 2.55
N VAL A 54 -11.75 7.61 2.28
CA VAL A 54 -12.25 6.51 3.12
C VAL A 54 -11.35 5.29 3.00
N GLY A 55 -10.80 5.00 1.82
CA GLY A 55 -9.83 3.92 1.64
C GLY A 55 -8.55 4.12 2.47
N VAL A 56 -8.02 5.35 2.50
CA VAL A 56 -6.86 5.71 3.35
C VAL A 56 -7.21 5.64 4.84
N LEU A 57 -8.35 6.19 5.23
CA LEU A 57 -8.79 6.13 6.64
C LEU A 57 -9.01 4.70 7.12
N ALA A 58 -9.53 3.81 6.26
CA ALA A 58 -9.74 2.41 6.61
C ALA A 58 -8.42 1.73 6.98
N VAL A 59 -7.34 1.94 6.22
CA VAL A 59 -6.04 1.34 6.53
C VAL A 59 -5.38 1.93 7.76
N CYS A 60 -5.49 3.24 7.98
CA CYS A 60 -5.05 3.85 9.24
C CYS A 60 -5.86 3.30 10.44
N GLY A 61 -7.15 3.01 10.24
CA GLY A 61 -7.97 2.35 11.25
C GLY A 61 -7.49 0.92 11.58
N VAL A 62 -7.06 0.16 10.56
CA VAL A 62 -6.44 -1.16 10.78
C VAL A 62 -5.17 -1.04 11.61
N ASP A 63 -4.29 -0.10 11.30
CA ASP A 63 -3.08 0.18 12.08
C ASP A 63 -3.40 0.43 13.56
N LEU A 64 -4.35 1.33 13.83
CA LEU A 64 -4.79 1.64 15.19
C LEU A 64 -5.32 0.42 15.95
N ILE A 65 -5.95 -0.54 15.26
CA ILE A 65 -6.41 -1.79 15.91
C ILE A 65 -5.24 -2.75 16.14
N LEU A 66 -4.26 -2.77 15.24
CA LEU A 66 -3.12 -3.67 15.31
C LEU A 66 -2.05 -3.20 16.30
N GLU A 67 -1.92 -1.91 16.59
CA GLU A 67 -0.88 -1.42 17.48
C GLU A 67 -0.91 -2.01 18.91
N PRO A 68 -2.06 -2.09 19.60
CA PRO A 68 -2.12 -2.74 20.90
C PRO A 68 -1.76 -4.22 20.81
N VAL A 69 -2.20 -4.90 19.74
CA VAL A 69 -1.87 -6.31 19.50
C VAL A 69 -0.35 -6.45 19.33
N ALA A 70 0.26 -5.59 18.52
CA ALA A 70 1.69 -5.64 18.24
C ALA A 70 2.54 -5.34 19.49
N TYR A 71 2.09 -4.40 20.33
CA TYR A 71 2.70 -4.09 21.62
C TYR A 71 2.63 -5.30 22.58
N TYR A 72 1.44 -5.86 22.81
CA TYR A 72 1.26 -6.97 23.76
C TYR A 72 1.88 -8.30 23.31
N THR A 73 1.99 -8.50 21.99
CA THR A 73 2.62 -9.71 21.43
C THR A 73 4.14 -9.56 21.25
N GLY A 74 4.69 -8.35 21.47
CA GLY A 74 6.10 -8.07 21.26
C GLY A 74 6.52 -8.16 19.79
N ILE A 75 5.58 -8.03 18.84
CA ILE A 75 5.86 -8.02 17.40
C ILE A 75 6.79 -6.87 17.05
N TRP A 76 6.57 -5.71 17.65
CA TRP A 76 7.50 -4.59 17.59
C TRP A 76 7.26 -3.65 18.76
N THR A 77 8.23 -2.80 19.04
CA THR A 77 8.09 -1.78 20.08
C THR A 77 8.88 -0.55 19.68
N TRP A 78 8.23 0.61 19.76
CA TRP A 78 8.88 1.91 19.64
C TRP A 78 9.81 2.13 20.84
N LEU A 79 11.07 2.41 20.56
CA LEU A 79 12.10 2.60 21.57
C LEU A 79 12.35 4.09 21.82
N GLN A 80 12.29 4.90 20.76
CA GLN A 80 12.49 6.34 20.84
C GLN A 80 11.49 7.08 19.95
N PRO A 81 10.94 8.21 20.42
CA PRO A 81 10.09 9.05 19.60
C PRO A 81 10.93 9.76 18.53
N TYR A 82 10.82 9.31 17.27
CA TYR A 82 11.23 10.14 16.11
C TYR A 82 10.28 11.33 15.92
N THR A 83 9.04 11.20 16.40
CA THR A 83 8.00 12.23 16.52
C THR A 83 7.20 11.94 17.78
N SER A 84 6.26 12.82 18.17
CA SER A 84 5.36 12.57 19.31
C SER A 84 4.66 11.22 19.20
N GLN A 85 4.74 10.44 20.28
CA GLN A 85 3.92 9.25 20.48
C GLN A 85 2.48 9.69 20.76
N ILE A 86 1.53 8.94 20.22
CA ILE A 86 0.12 9.33 20.21
C ILE A 86 -0.82 8.22 20.67
N TYR A 87 -0.46 6.95 20.49
CA TYR A 87 -1.34 5.81 20.78
C TYR A 87 -0.54 4.51 20.94
N PHE A 88 -0.53 3.89 22.13
CA PHE A 88 0.20 2.64 22.41
C PHE A 88 1.64 2.63 21.89
N GLU A 89 2.41 3.67 22.26
CA GLU A 89 3.78 3.92 21.79
C GLU A 89 3.92 4.25 20.29
N SER A 90 2.85 4.14 19.50
CA SER A 90 2.84 4.50 18.08
C SER A 90 3.06 5.99 17.86
N THR A 91 3.74 6.31 16.77
CA THR A 91 4.17 7.67 16.44
C THR A 91 3.33 8.26 15.31
N ILE A 92 3.25 9.59 15.23
CA ILE A 92 2.64 10.27 14.07
C ILE A 92 3.27 9.80 12.76
N ALA A 93 4.58 9.56 12.75
CA ALA A 93 5.28 9.03 11.58
C ALA A 93 4.69 7.69 11.09
N ASN A 94 4.28 6.78 11.99
CA ASN A 94 3.65 5.52 11.62
C ASN A 94 2.35 5.73 10.83
N VAL A 95 1.46 6.58 11.34
CA VAL A 95 0.18 6.90 10.67
C VAL A 95 0.41 7.48 9.27
N LEU A 96 1.46 8.31 9.11
CA LEU A 96 1.82 8.86 7.80
C LEU A 96 2.33 7.80 6.85
N VAL A 97 3.09 6.81 7.33
CA VAL A 97 3.53 5.66 6.51
C VAL A 97 2.32 4.85 6.07
N TRP A 98 1.42 4.48 6.97
CA TRP A 98 0.20 3.73 6.64
C TRP A 98 -0.69 4.47 5.64
N GLY A 99 -0.95 5.75 5.89
CA GLY A 99 -1.75 6.58 5.00
C GLY A 99 -1.09 6.78 3.64
N GLY A 100 0.22 7.01 3.62
CA GLY A 100 1.01 7.14 2.40
C GLY A 100 1.01 5.87 1.56
N MET A 101 1.19 4.71 2.18
CA MET A 101 1.14 3.41 1.51
C MET A 101 -0.25 3.13 0.95
N GLY A 102 -1.31 3.42 1.71
CA GLY A 102 -2.70 3.32 1.21
C GLY A 102 -2.93 4.20 -0.01
N LEU A 103 -2.49 5.47 0.03
CA LEU A 103 -2.60 6.40 -1.09
C LEU A 103 -1.82 5.92 -2.32
N ILE A 104 -0.59 5.43 -2.13
CA ILE A 104 0.23 4.84 -3.21
C ILE A 104 -0.53 3.66 -3.85
N GLY A 105 -1.10 2.77 -3.03
CA GLY A 105 -1.91 1.65 -3.51
C GLY A 105 -3.06 2.11 -4.40
N ILE A 106 -3.87 3.04 -3.91
CA ILE A 106 -5.00 3.60 -4.68
C ILE A 106 -4.52 4.14 -6.03
N ARG A 107 -3.51 5.01 -6.03
CA ARG A 107 -3.01 5.67 -7.25
C ARG A 107 -2.40 4.69 -8.25
N LEU A 108 -1.67 3.68 -7.78
CA LEU A 108 -1.08 2.66 -8.65
C LEU A 108 -2.16 1.85 -9.37
N TRP A 109 -3.21 1.45 -8.66
CA TRP A 109 -4.30 0.67 -9.26
C TRP A 109 -5.17 1.51 -10.19
N GLU A 110 -5.49 2.76 -9.84
CA GLU A 110 -6.17 3.71 -10.73
C GLU A 110 -5.39 3.92 -12.04
N HIS A 111 -4.07 4.10 -11.93
CA HIS A 111 -3.20 4.26 -13.10
C HIS A 111 -3.23 3.02 -13.98
N LYS A 112 -3.06 1.83 -13.39
CA LYS A 112 -3.14 0.55 -14.10
C LYS A 112 -4.48 0.37 -14.81
N ARG A 113 -5.59 0.72 -14.17
CA ARG A 113 -6.94 0.64 -14.76
C ARG A 113 -7.07 1.55 -15.97
N THR A 114 -6.57 2.78 -15.86
CA THR A 114 -6.59 3.79 -16.94
C THR A 114 -5.78 3.33 -18.14
N VAL A 115 -4.57 2.82 -17.92
CA VAL A 115 -3.70 2.28 -18.98
C VAL A 115 -4.38 1.10 -19.69
N ASN A 116 -4.96 0.18 -18.93
CA ASN A 116 -5.67 -0.98 -19.49
C ASN A 116 -6.90 -0.58 -20.31
N ALA A 117 -7.67 0.42 -19.86
CA ALA A 117 -8.83 0.93 -20.58
C ALA A 117 -8.42 1.56 -21.92
N ARG A 118 -7.35 2.37 -21.94
CA ARG A 118 -6.80 2.97 -23.16
C ARG A 118 -6.31 1.93 -24.14
N ALA A 119 -5.59 0.90 -23.65
CA ALA A 119 -5.13 -0.20 -24.49
C ALA A 119 -6.30 -0.96 -25.13
N ARG A 120 -7.35 -1.27 -24.36
CA ARG A 120 -8.58 -1.91 -24.89
C ARG A 120 -9.29 -1.07 -25.94
N ALA A 121 -9.43 0.24 -25.71
CA ALA A 121 -10.05 1.15 -26.68
C ALA A 121 -9.26 1.21 -27.99
N ALA A 122 -7.93 1.24 -27.93
CA ALA A 122 -7.06 1.23 -29.11
C ALA A 122 -7.19 -0.06 -29.92
N VAL A 123 -7.30 -1.22 -29.26
CA VAL A 123 -7.53 -2.52 -29.92
C VAL A 123 -8.90 -2.53 -30.61
N MET A 124 -9.96 -2.09 -29.92
CA MET A 124 -11.31 -2.03 -30.50
C MET A 124 -11.39 -1.08 -31.71
N HIS A 125 -10.72 0.08 -31.64
CA HIS A 125 -10.66 1.03 -32.75
C HIS A 125 -9.99 0.40 -33.99
N ARG A 126 -8.85 -0.29 -33.83
CA ARG A 126 -8.19 -0.99 -34.95
C ARG A 126 -9.07 -2.11 -35.52
N ALA A 127 -9.68 -2.93 -34.67
CA ALA A 127 -10.56 -4.01 -35.10
C ALA A 127 -11.74 -3.49 -35.94
N ARG A 128 -12.31 -2.34 -35.56
CA ARG A 128 -13.39 -1.68 -36.31
C ARG A 128 -12.94 -1.23 -37.70
N HIS A 129 -11.73 -0.66 -37.82
CA HIS A 129 -11.14 -0.29 -39.12
C HIS A 129 -10.91 -1.51 -40.02
N TYR A 130 -10.35 -2.60 -39.49
CA TYR A 130 -10.18 -3.84 -40.24
C TYR A 130 -11.51 -4.45 -40.71
N PHE A 131 -12.53 -4.44 -39.85
CA PHE A 131 -13.85 -4.92 -40.21
C PHE A 131 -14.46 -4.11 -41.36
N ILE A 132 -14.41 -2.78 -41.28
CA ILE A 132 -14.90 -1.90 -42.36
C ILE A 132 -14.15 -2.18 -43.67
N TYR A 133 -12.83 -2.30 -43.62
CA TYR A 133 -12.01 -2.61 -44.80
C TYR A 133 -12.40 -3.97 -45.43
N MET A 134 -12.53 -5.03 -44.62
CA MET A 134 -12.92 -6.35 -45.13
C MET A 134 -14.33 -6.38 -45.74
N VAL A 135 -15.26 -5.59 -45.21
CA VAL A 135 -16.62 -5.47 -45.79
C VAL A 135 -16.60 -4.68 -47.09
N SER A 136 -15.75 -3.65 -47.21
CA SER A 136 -15.63 -2.83 -48.41
C SER A 136 -14.97 -3.54 -49.58
N VAL A 137 -14.01 -4.45 -49.34
CA VAL A 137 -13.29 -5.18 -50.40
C VAL A 137 -14.12 -6.32 -51.01
N LYS A 138 -15.21 -6.73 -50.34
CA LYS A 138 -16.12 -7.80 -50.81
C LYS A 138 -17.29 -7.31 -51.68
N ARG A 139 -17.37 -6.01 -52.00
CA ARG A 139 -18.34 -5.43 -52.94
C ARG A 139 -17.64 -5.00 -54.21
#